data_AF-A0A963PRR1-F1
#
_entry.id   AF-A0A963PRR1-F1
#
_cell.length_a   1.000
_cell.length_b   1.000
_cell.length_c   1.000
_cell.angle_alpha   90.00
_cell.angle_beta   90.00
_cell.angle_gamma   90.00
#
_symmetry.space_group_name_H-M   'P 1'
#
loop_
_entity.id
_entity.type
_entity.pdbx_description
1 polymer ?
#
loop_
_entity_poly.entity_id
_entity_poly.type
_entity_poly.pdbx_seq_one_letter_code
_entity_poly.pdbx_strand_id
1 'polypeptide(L)'
;MSITAAPGRYRVPKHGAPGRRPARSQGGWRAGTIGGVATDTQTDHAAIDAFTDALWLEDGLSRNTLSAYRRDLELFAHWLRPQGLALTDVGE
;
A
#
# COMPACT_ATOMS: atom_id res chain seq x y z
N MET A 1 22.24 5.20 -50.50
CA MET A 1 22.54 4.27 -49.38
C MET A 1 21.40 4.38 -48.40
N SER A 2 20.47 3.42 -48.43
CA SER A 2 19.19 3.48 -47.72
C SER A 2 19.24 2.54 -46.51
N ILE A 3 18.89 3.05 -45.34
CA ILE A 3 18.53 2.23 -44.18
C ILE A 3 17.17 2.70 -43.69
N THR A 4 16.13 2.12 -44.29
CA THR A 4 14.76 2.13 -43.77
C THR A 4 14.72 1.20 -42.57
N ALA A 5 14.57 1.76 -41.37
CA ALA A 5 14.34 0.99 -40.15
C ALA A 5 12.84 0.74 -39.99
N ALA A 6 12.41 -0.51 -40.17
CA ALA A 6 11.06 -0.96 -39.85
C ALA A 6 10.88 -1.00 -38.32
N PRO A 7 9.70 -0.66 -37.76
CA PRO A 7 9.47 -0.78 -36.33
C PRO A 7 9.42 -2.26 -35.92
N GLY A 8 10.48 -2.70 -35.24
CA GLY A 8 10.53 -3.97 -34.54
C GLY A 8 9.42 -4.04 -33.51
N ARG A 9 8.50 -4.98 -33.69
CA ARG A 9 7.45 -5.32 -32.72
C ARG A 9 8.13 -5.90 -31.48
N TYR A 10 8.26 -5.12 -30.41
CA TYR A 10 8.63 -5.64 -29.10
C TYR A 10 7.51 -6.55 -28.59
N ARG A 11 7.68 -7.87 -28.76
CA ARG A 11 6.86 -8.89 -28.15
C ARG A 11 7.32 -9.07 -26.71
N VAL A 12 6.63 -8.44 -25.77
CA VAL A 12 6.83 -8.68 -24.34
C VAL A 12 6.44 -10.13 -24.03
N PRO A 13 7.31 -10.95 -23.41
CA PRO A 13 6.91 -12.25 -22.89
C PRO A 13 5.88 -12.02 -21.78
N LYS A 14 4.66 -12.51 -21.98
CA LYS A 14 3.67 -12.62 -20.91
C LYS A 14 4.29 -13.44 -19.78
N HIS A 15 4.52 -12.79 -18.64
CA HIS A 15 4.88 -13.45 -17.40
C HIS A 15 3.95 -14.65 -17.18
N GLY A 16 4.55 -15.77 -16.81
CA GLY A 16 3.86 -17.03 -16.59
C GLY A 16 2.64 -16.86 -15.68
N ALA A 17 1.59 -17.62 -16.00
CA ALA A 17 0.35 -17.68 -15.24
C ALA A 17 0.64 -17.82 -13.73
N PRO A 18 -0.01 -17.02 -12.85
CA PRO A 18 0.00 -17.34 -11.43
C PRO A 18 -0.71 -18.68 -11.26
N GLY A 19 0.01 -19.64 -10.69
CA GLY A 19 -0.45 -20.98 -10.41
C GLY A 19 -1.82 -20.99 -9.75
N ARG A 20 -2.61 -22.01 -10.10
CA ARG A 20 -3.91 -22.32 -9.52
C ARG A 20 -3.79 -22.24 -7.99
N ARG A 21 -4.45 -21.25 -7.39
CA ARG A 21 -4.68 -21.20 -5.95
C ARG A 21 -5.40 -22.49 -5.55
N PRO A 22 -4.90 -23.29 -4.59
CA PRO A 22 -5.73 -24.33 -4.02
C PRO A 22 -6.90 -23.67 -3.30
N ALA A 23 -8.11 -24.13 -3.61
CA ALA A 23 -9.31 -23.82 -2.85
C ALA A 23 -9.06 -24.26 -1.40
N ARG A 24 -8.97 -23.30 -0.49
CA ARG A 24 -8.95 -23.56 0.95
C ARG A 24 -10.33 -24.08 1.33
N SER A 25 -10.48 -25.41 1.31
CA SER A 25 -11.44 -26.10 2.15
C SER A 25 -10.81 -26.24 3.53
N GLN A 26 -11.34 -25.51 4.51
CA GLN A 26 -11.65 -25.99 5.87
C GLN A 26 -11.92 -24.84 6.84
N GLY A 27 -12.98 -25.03 7.63
CA GLY A 27 -13.12 -24.48 8.97
C GLY A 27 -13.83 -23.14 9.03
N GLY A 28 -15.06 -23.14 9.57
CA GLY A 28 -15.89 -21.96 9.73
C GLY A 28 -15.15 -20.83 10.44
N TRP A 29 -15.33 -19.63 9.90
CA TRP A 29 -15.06 -18.37 10.58
C TRP A 29 -15.94 -18.35 11.85
N ARG A 30 -15.45 -18.93 12.95
CA ARG A 30 -15.89 -18.56 14.29
C ARG A 30 -15.49 -17.09 14.40
N ALA A 31 -16.41 -16.21 14.03
CA ALA A 31 -16.37 -14.79 14.28
C ALA A 31 -16.40 -14.59 15.81
N GLY A 32 -15.25 -14.80 16.44
CA GLY A 32 -14.95 -14.32 17.79
C GLY A 32 -14.17 -13.02 17.63
N THR A 33 -14.79 -11.91 18.04
CA THR A 33 -14.23 -10.55 18.12
C THR A 33 -14.33 -9.69 16.85
N ILE A 34 -15.52 -9.16 16.60
CA ILE A 34 -15.78 -8.03 15.67
C ILE A 34 -15.27 -6.68 16.23
N GLY A 35 -14.15 -6.68 16.97
CA GLY A 35 -13.76 -5.57 17.85
C GLY A 35 -12.60 -4.68 17.40
N GLY A 36 -11.83 -5.03 16.35
CA GLY A 36 -10.57 -4.34 16.03
C GLY A 36 -10.53 -3.50 14.76
N VAL A 37 -11.42 -3.71 13.78
CA VAL A 37 -11.19 -3.20 12.41
C VAL A 37 -11.39 -1.69 12.25
N ALA A 38 -12.06 -1.02 13.19
CA ALA A 38 -12.29 0.42 13.16
C ALA A 38 -11.19 1.22 13.86
N THR A 39 -10.51 0.64 14.85
CA THR A 39 -9.46 1.32 15.62
C THR A 39 -8.19 1.46 14.81
N ASP A 40 -7.83 0.45 14.01
CA ASP A 40 -6.55 0.44 13.29
C ASP A 40 -6.49 1.57 12.25
N THR A 41 -7.54 1.71 11.42
CA THR A 41 -7.59 2.76 10.38
C THR A 41 -7.63 4.17 10.97
N GLN A 42 -8.38 4.41 12.04
CA GLN A 42 -8.41 5.72 12.69
C GLN A 42 -7.07 6.06 13.35
N THR A 43 -6.40 5.06 13.91
CA THR A 43 -5.07 5.20 14.54
C THR A 43 -4.01 5.47 13.48
N ASP A 44 -4.05 4.75 12.35
CA ASP A 44 -3.17 4.98 11.20
C ASP A 44 -3.32 6.42 10.69
N HIS A 45 -4.55 6.92 10.50
CA HIS A 45 -4.79 8.30 10.06
C HIS A 45 -4.24 9.33 11.04
N ALA A 46 -4.46 9.14 12.35
CA ALA A 46 -3.94 10.04 13.37
C ALA A 46 -2.40 10.07 13.39
N ALA A 47 -1.75 8.91 13.19
CA ALA A 47 -0.29 8.82 13.10
C ALA A 47 0.25 9.52 11.85
N ILE A 48 -0.42 9.36 10.70
CA ILE A 48 -0.05 10.03 9.44
C ILE A 48 -0.17 11.55 9.58
N ASP A 49 -1.24 12.03 10.22
CA ASP A 49 -1.45 13.46 10.45
C ASP A 49 -0.39 14.05 11.39
N ALA A 50 -0.10 13.38 12.51
CA ALA A 50 0.95 13.80 13.44
C ALA A 50 2.34 13.87 12.77
N PHE A 51 2.68 12.87 11.95
CA PHE A 51 3.93 12.88 11.18
C PHE A 51 3.99 14.04 10.17
N THR A 52 2.89 14.29 9.47
CA THR A 52 2.80 15.38 8.50
C THR A 52 2.91 16.75 9.16
N ASP A 53 2.30 16.93 10.33
CA ASP A 53 2.37 18.16 11.11
C ASP A 53 3.79 18.42 11.64
N ALA A 54 4.50 17.38 12.09
CA ALA A 54 5.90 17.48 12.50
C ALA A 54 6.80 17.91 11.33
N LEU A 55 6.64 17.29 10.16
CA LEU A 55 7.38 17.64 8.95
C LEU A 55 7.11 19.08 8.47
N TRP A 56 5.88 19.57 8.62
CA TRP A 56 5.54 20.95 8.27
C TRP A 56 6.27 21.97 9.16
N LEU A 57 6.40 21.65 10.46
CA LEU A 57 6.97 22.54 11.46
C LEU A 57 8.50 22.63 11.37
N GLU A 58 9.16 21.55 10.93
CA GLU A 58 10.62 21.44 10.87
C GLU A 58 11.23 21.82 9.52
N ASP A 59 10.67 21.36 8.39
CA ASP A 59 11.32 21.48 7.07
C ASP A 59 10.71 22.57 6.16
N GLY A 60 9.56 23.15 6.53
CA GLY A 60 8.86 24.13 5.68
C GLY A 60 8.50 23.57 4.29
N LEU A 61 8.26 22.25 4.20
CA LEU A 61 7.97 21.55 2.95
C LEU A 61 6.77 22.14 2.24
N SER A 62 6.78 22.09 0.90
CA SER A 62 5.62 22.51 0.13
C SER A 62 4.39 21.63 0.45
N ARG A 63 3.20 22.21 0.42
CA ARG A 63 1.93 21.47 0.60
C ARG A 63 1.79 20.27 -0.34
N ASN A 64 2.34 20.36 -1.56
CA ASN A 64 2.30 19.27 -2.53
C ASN A 64 3.14 18.07 -2.09
N THR A 65 4.32 18.35 -1.53
CA THR A 65 5.22 17.32 -1.00
C THR A 65 4.57 16.61 0.20
N LEU A 66 3.99 17.36 1.15
CA LEU A 66 3.27 16.76 2.28
C LEU A 66 2.07 15.91 1.85
N SER A 67 1.30 16.36 0.86
CA SER A 67 0.19 15.58 0.31
C SER A 67 0.65 14.30 -0.36
N ALA A 68 1.80 14.30 -1.04
CA ALA A 68 2.39 13.09 -1.63
C ALA A 68 2.78 12.08 -0.53
N TYR A 69 3.47 12.53 0.51
CA TYR A 69 3.83 11.67 1.64
C TYR A 69 2.61 11.09 2.37
N ARG A 70 1.60 11.92 2.65
CA ARG A 70 0.33 11.43 3.23
C ARG A 70 -0.28 10.33 2.37
N ARG A 71 -0.34 10.53 1.05
CA ARG A 71 -0.89 9.55 0.12
C ARG A 71 -0.12 8.23 0.12
N ASP A 72 1.20 8.30 0.15
CA ASP A 72 2.05 7.11 0.18
C ASP A 72 1.88 6.32 1.48
N LEU A 73 1.79 7.01 2.64
CA LEU A 73 1.56 6.37 3.93
C LEU A 73 0.17 5.75 4.04
N GLU A 74 -0.87 6.39 3.51
CA GLU A 74 -2.22 5.82 3.41
C GLU A 74 -2.23 4.52 2.59
N LEU A 75 -1.53 4.52 1.46
CA LEU A 75 -1.40 3.33 0.60
C LEU A 75 -0.63 2.21 1.31
N PHE A 76 0.40 2.57 2.08
CA PHE A 76 1.16 1.60 2.86
C PHE A 76 0.32 0.99 4.00
N ALA A 77 -0.40 1.80 4.76
CA ALA A 77 -1.35 1.33 5.77
C ALA A 77 -2.38 0.39 5.16
N HIS A 78 -2.96 0.75 4.00
CA HIS A 78 -3.89 -0.10 3.28
C HIS A 78 -3.31 -1.46 2.90
N TRP A 79 -2.02 -1.51 2.51
CA TRP A 79 -1.32 -2.75 2.20
C TRP A 79 -1.02 -3.62 3.43
N LEU A 80 -0.83 -3.01 4.61
CA LEU A 80 -0.62 -3.72 5.87
C LEU A 80 -1.89 -4.37 6.43
N ARG A 81 -3.07 -3.76 6.23
CA ARG A 81 -4.37 -4.28 6.71
C ARG A 81 -4.63 -5.76 6.39
N PRO A 82 -4.49 -6.26 5.15
CA PRO A 82 -4.69 -7.70 4.87
C PRO A 82 -3.66 -8.61 5.53
N GLN A 83 -2.56 -8.07 6.06
CA GLN A 83 -1.53 -8.81 6.79
C GLN A 83 -1.77 -8.80 8.31
N GLY A 84 -2.82 -8.09 8.78
CA GLY A 84 -3.13 -7.94 10.20
C GLY A 84 -2.14 -7.06 10.95
N LEU A 85 -1.45 -6.16 10.25
CA LEU A 85 -0.50 -5.20 10.81
C LEU A 85 -1.12 -3.80 10.74
N ALA A 86 -0.90 -2.99 11.79
CA ALA A 86 -1.18 -1.56 11.78
C ALA A 86 0.06 -0.76 11.38
N LEU A 87 -0.12 0.45 10.84
CA LEU A 87 1.01 1.30 10.46
C LEU A 87 1.88 1.65 11.68
N THR A 88 1.26 1.83 12.84
CA THR A 88 1.93 2.13 14.11
C THR A 88 2.79 0.99 14.65
N ASP A 89 2.48 -0.26 14.30
CA ASP A 89 3.21 -1.43 14.82
C ASP A 89 4.51 -1.73 14.05
N VAL A 90 4.69 -1.12 12.87
CA VAL A 90 5.84 -1.37 11.98
C VAL A 90 6.97 -0.36 12.22
N GLY A 91 6.71 0.71 12.97
CA GLY A 91 7.63 1.83 13.19
C GLY A 91 8.50 1.77 14.45
N GLU A 92 8.34 0.73 15.28
CA GLU A 92 9.13 0.44 16.50
C GLU A 92 10.13 -0.71 16.24
#